data_AF-A0A3B4G0J5-F1
#
_entry.id   AF-A0A3B4G0J5-F1
#
_cell.length_a   1.000
_cell.length_b   1.000
_cell.length_c   1.000
_cell.angle_alpha   90.00
_cell.angle_beta   90.00
_cell.angle_gamma   90.00
#
_symmetry.space_group_name_H-M   'P 1'
#
loop_
_entity.id
_entity.type
_entity.pdbx_description
1 polymer ?
#
loop_
_entity_poly.entity_id
_entity_poly.type
_entity_poly.pdbx_seq_one_letter_code
_entity_poly.pdbx_strand_id
1 'polypeptide(L)'
;MTSKIQALIRTRNLTFVLRVISLCNLPLSPKFLHSNSTSHTWPFSAIAELIDNAYDPDVSAKQFWIDKTVVKGEECLSFMDNGNGLDNKTMHKMLSFGYSDKMPLNGKDPIGIYGNGFKSGSMRLGKDAIVFSKSKRSLCVGMLSQTYLEKIGADQIIVPIDQKSSLQAILQYSPFSTQGELLSEIHAISLPGSTSKTGTRIIIWNLRRTSTGTTEFDFEKDRYDIRIPSEVYSAENDTNQRPDKITSHIPESMYSLRVSSINVHALK
;
A
#
# COMPACT_ATOMS: atom_id res chain seq x y z
N MET A 1 -7.39 17.88 -25.03
CA MET A 1 -8.35 17.13 -24.17
C MET A 1 -7.78 16.91 -22.76
N THR A 2 -6.99 17.85 -22.22
CA THR A 2 -6.00 17.56 -21.16
C THR A 2 -6.14 18.42 -19.89
N SER A 3 -6.89 19.51 -19.92
CA SER A 3 -7.10 20.38 -18.72
C SER A 3 -8.36 20.02 -17.92
N LYS A 4 -9.43 19.56 -18.59
CA LYS A 4 -10.71 19.21 -17.92
C LYS A 4 -10.63 17.91 -17.11
N ILE A 5 -9.83 16.92 -17.55
CA ILE A 5 -9.61 15.67 -16.80
C ILE A 5 -8.78 15.93 -15.54
N GLN A 6 -7.76 16.79 -15.61
CA GLN A 6 -6.98 17.19 -14.45
C GLN A 6 -7.81 17.95 -13.40
N ALA A 7 -8.77 18.76 -13.84
CA ALA A 7 -9.72 19.41 -12.94
C ALA A 7 -10.74 18.43 -12.33
N LEU A 8 -11.16 17.40 -13.08
CA LEU A 8 -12.06 16.35 -12.58
C LEU A 8 -11.39 15.45 -11.53
N ILE A 9 -10.07 15.23 -11.64
CA ILE A 9 -9.26 14.51 -10.64
C ILE A 9 -9.20 15.29 -9.31
N ARG A 10 -9.24 16.62 -9.35
CA ARG A 10 -9.11 17.49 -8.16
C ARG A 10 -10.40 17.63 -7.34
N THR A 11 -11.57 17.39 -7.93
CA THR A 11 -12.85 17.64 -7.26
C THR A 11 -13.90 16.60 -7.67
N ARG A 12 -14.04 15.57 -6.82
CA ARG A 12 -15.18 14.63 -6.76
C ARG A 12 -15.39 13.67 -7.94
N ASN A 13 -14.57 12.63 -7.99
CA ASN A 13 -14.92 11.20 -7.81
C ASN A 13 -13.82 10.37 -8.50
N LEU A 14 -12.68 10.23 -7.83
CA LEU A 14 -11.59 9.36 -8.30
C LEU A 14 -12.10 7.96 -8.66
N THR A 15 -13.10 7.47 -7.92
CA THR A 15 -13.88 6.27 -8.20
C THR A 15 -14.55 6.26 -9.57
N PHE A 16 -15.22 7.34 -9.96
CA PHE A 16 -15.88 7.46 -11.26
C PHE A 16 -14.84 7.45 -12.38
N VAL A 17 -13.73 8.17 -12.19
CA VAL A 17 -12.61 8.20 -13.14
C VAL A 17 -12.00 6.81 -13.33
N LEU A 18 -11.70 6.09 -12.25
CA LEU A 18 -11.17 4.72 -12.30
C LEU A 18 -12.15 3.74 -12.93
N ARG A 19 -13.46 3.91 -12.70
CA ARG A 19 -14.51 3.08 -13.31
C ARG A 19 -14.64 3.34 -14.81
N VAL A 20 -14.54 4.59 -15.25
CA VAL A 20 -14.53 4.95 -16.68
C VAL A 20 -13.28 4.41 -17.37
N ILE A 21 -12.11 4.54 -16.73
CA ILE A 21 -10.85 3.97 -17.25
C ILE A 21 -11.00 2.47 -17.47
N SER A 22 -11.58 1.75 -16.50
CA SER A 22 -11.87 0.31 -16.61
C SER A 22 -12.81 -0.01 -17.77
N LEU A 23 -13.97 0.66 -17.83
CA LEU A 23 -14.99 0.41 -18.86
C LEU A 23 -14.49 0.69 -20.27
N CYS A 24 -13.63 1.70 -20.42
CA CYS A 24 -13.11 2.13 -21.72
C CYS A 24 -11.71 1.54 -22.03
N ASN A 25 -11.15 0.68 -21.18
CA ASN A 25 -9.78 0.16 -21.28
C ASN A 25 -8.74 1.25 -21.59
N LEU A 26 -8.88 2.43 -20.95
CA LEU A 26 -7.99 3.54 -21.23
C LEU A 26 -6.61 3.31 -20.62
N PRO A 27 -5.52 3.52 -21.37
CA PRO A 27 -4.18 3.37 -20.82
C PRO A 27 -3.92 4.41 -19.73
N LEU A 28 -3.38 3.97 -18.61
CA LEU A 28 -2.98 4.84 -17.52
C LEU A 28 -1.49 5.11 -17.57
N SER A 29 -1.12 6.39 -17.62
CA SER A 29 0.28 6.80 -17.52
C SER A 29 0.85 6.45 -16.13
N PRO A 30 2.12 6.00 -16.03
CA PRO A 30 2.77 5.77 -14.74
C PRO A 30 2.74 6.97 -13.78
N LYS A 31 2.70 8.20 -14.30
CA LYS A 31 2.54 9.43 -13.49
C LYS A 31 1.26 9.42 -12.65
N PHE A 32 0.26 8.64 -13.05
CA PHE A 32 -0.96 8.46 -12.28
C PHE A 32 -0.71 7.80 -10.92
N LEU A 33 0.29 6.92 -10.77
CA LEU A 33 0.61 6.30 -9.47
C LEU A 33 0.93 7.35 -8.41
N HIS A 34 1.73 8.36 -8.79
CA HIS A 34 2.04 9.48 -7.92
C HIS A 34 0.79 10.32 -7.63
N SER A 35 0.04 10.74 -8.66
CA SER A 35 -1.19 11.52 -8.47
C SER A 35 -2.25 10.78 -7.64
N ASN A 36 -2.30 9.46 -7.73
CA ASN A 36 -3.23 8.63 -6.96
C ASN A 36 -2.82 8.54 -5.48
N SER A 37 -1.53 8.68 -5.17
CA SER A 37 -1.03 8.70 -3.79
C SER A 37 -1.43 9.95 -3.01
N THR A 38 -1.73 11.06 -3.70
CA THR A 38 -2.07 12.34 -3.05
C THR A 38 -3.47 12.37 -2.45
N SER A 39 -4.24 11.27 -2.55
CA SER A 39 -5.50 11.11 -1.82
C SER A 39 -5.30 11.00 -0.31
N HIS A 40 -4.10 10.61 0.12
CA HIS A 40 -3.72 10.47 1.52
C HIS A 40 -2.76 11.60 1.90
N THR A 41 -3.23 12.54 2.72
CA THR A 41 -2.34 13.53 3.34
C THR A 41 -1.52 12.84 4.44
N TRP A 42 -2.20 12.10 5.31
CA TRP A 42 -1.60 11.43 6.46
C TRP A 42 -1.08 10.02 6.17
N PRO A 43 0.16 9.65 6.54
CA PRO A 43 0.70 8.30 6.32
C PRO A 43 -0.13 7.19 6.96
N PHE A 44 -0.70 7.41 8.16
CA PHE A 44 -1.51 6.39 8.82
C PHE A 44 -2.82 6.10 8.08
N SER A 45 -3.36 7.07 7.34
CA SER A 45 -4.53 6.84 6.47
C SER A 45 -4.22 5.90 5.30
N ALA A 46 -3.00 5.95 4.78
CA ALA A 46 -2.53 5.00 3.78
C ALA A 46 -2.32 3.60 4.35
N ILE A 47 -1.86 3.50 5.61
CA ILE A 47 -1.76 2.22 6.34
C ILE A 47 -3.16 1.65 6.62
N ALA A 48 -4.14 2.49 6.94
CA ALA A 48 -5.53 2.10 7.18
C ALA A 48 -6.13 1.33 6.00
N GLU A 49 -5.87 1.80 4.76
CA GLU A 49 -6.32 1.11 3.54
C GLU A 49 -5.77 -0.32 3.42
N LEU A 50 -4.53 -0.55 3.86
CA LEU A 50 -3.93 -1.90 3.85
C LEU A 50 -4.55 -2.80 4.92
N ILE A 51 -4.83 -2.23 6.09
CA ILE A 51 -5.52 -2.91 7.19
C ILE A 51 -6.95 -3.29 6.76
N ASP A 52 -7.71 -2.36 6.18
CA ASP A 52 -9.08 -2.58 5.70
C ASP A 52 -9.12 -3.74 4.68
N ASN A 53 -8.16 -3.80 3.76
CA ASN A 53 -8.08 -4.88 2.78
C ASN A 53 -7.86 -6.26 3.41
N ALA A 54 -7.14 -6.36 4.53
CA ALA A 54 -6.93 -7.63 5.22
C ALA A 54 -8.20 -8.10 5.98
N TYR A 55 -8.97 -7.15 6.52
CA TYR A 55 -10.21 -7.43 7.24
C TYR A 55 -11.41 -7.67 6.33
N ASP A 56 -11.33 -7.27 5.06
CA ASP A 56 -12.42 -7.45 4.11
C ASP A 56 -12.87 -8.93 4.01
N PRO A 57 -14.18 -9.20 3.82
CA PRO A 57 -14.72 -10.57 3.94
C PRO A 57 -14.09 -11.61 3.01
N ASP A 58 -13.58 -11.22 1.84
CA ASP A 58 -12.89 -12.11 0.91
C ASP A 58 -11.50 -12.54 1.41
N VAL A 59 -10.81 -11.68 2.16
CA VAL A 59 -9.52 -11.99 2.81
C VAL A 59 -9.74 -12.61 4.19
N SER A 60 -10.62 -12.03 5.01
CA SER A 60 -11.01 -12.51 6.34
C SER A 60 -9.83 -12.81 7.27
N ALA A 61 -8.80 -11.94 7.26
CA ALA A 61 -7.68 -12.09 8.16
C ALA A 61 -8.11 -11.94 9.63
N LYS A 62 -7.51 -12.75 10.51
CA LYS A 62 -7.72 -12.65 11.95
C LYS A 62 -6.65 -11.80 12.63
N GLN A 63 -5.47 -11.75 12.03
CA GLN A 63 -4.32 -11.01 12.52
C GLN A 63 -3.68 -10.28 11.35
N PHE A 64 -3.18 -9.09 11.65
CA PHE A 64 -2.45 -8.22 10.74
C PHE A 64 -1.22 -7.71 11.47
N TRP A 65 -0.05 -7.90 10.88
CA TRP A 65 1.25 -7.50 11.42
C TRP A 65 1.81 -6.37 10.58
N ILE A 66 2.30 -5.34 11.25
CA ILE A 66 2.97 -4.20 10.65
C ILE A 66 4.35 -4.14 11.27
N ASP A 67 5.38 -4.11 10.43
CA ASP A 67 6.76 -4.15 10.88
C ASP A 67 7.65 -3.28 9.99
N LYS A 68 8.79 -2.87 10.56
CA LYS A 68 9.91 -2.33 9.80
C LYS A 68 10.89 -3.47 9.53
N THR A 69 11.27 -3.64 8.28
CA THR A 69 12.30 -4.61 7.89
C THR A 69 13.39 -3.93 7.08
N VAL A 70 14.52 -4.62 6.92
CA VAL A 70 15.62 -4.18 6.07
C VAL A 70 15.94 -5.29 5.10
N VAL A 71 15.83 -5.02 3.79
CA VAL A 71 16.14 -5.99 2.74
C VAL A 71 17.33 -5.47 1.95
N LYS A 72 18.48 -6.16 2.04
CA LYS A 72 19.74 -5.74 1.41
C LYS A 72 20.15 -4.29 1.72
N GLY A 73 19.94 -3.87 2.95
CA GLY A 73 20.27 -2.51 3.41
C GLY A 73 19.21 -1.45 3.08
N GLU A 74 18.17 -1.79 2.33
CA GLU A 74 17.03 -0.90 2.07
C GLU A 74 16.00 -1.01 3.20
N GLU A 75 15.62 0.12 3.79
CA GLU A 75 14.57 0.18 4.81
C GLU A 75 13.18 0.05 4.17
N CYS A 76 12.38 -0.88 4.70
CA CYS A 76 11.08 -1.22 4.15
C CYS A 76 10.01 -1.27 5.24
N LEU A 77 8.77 -0.97 4.86
CA LEU A 77 7.58 -1.33 5.63
C LEU A 77 7.07 -2.70 5.17
N SER A 78 6.81 -3.59 6.13
CA SER A 78 6.25 -4.92 5.89
C SER A 78 4.86 -4.99 6.52
N PHE A 79 3.87 -5.41 5.72
CA PHE A 79 2.51 -5.66 6.16
C PHE A 79 2.17 -7.11 5.89
N MET A 80 1.71 -7.86 6.88
CA MET A 80 1.41 -9.27 6.71
C MET A 80 0.07 -9.61 7.34
N ASP A 81 -0.72 -10.44 6.67
CA ASP A 81 -1.97 -10.97 7.18
C ASP A 81 -2.00 -12.51 7.10
N ASN A 82 -2.86 -13.13 7.89
CA ASN A 82 -3.09 -14.58 7.89
C ASN A 82 -4.42 -14.99 7.23
N GLY A 83 -4.95 -14.14 6.34
CA GLY A 83 -6.19 -14.34 5.62
C GLY A 83 -6.10 -15.42 4.54
N ASN A 84 -7.05 -15.39 3.61
CA ASN A 84 -7.20 -16.41 2.58
C ASN A 84 -6.10 -16.38 1.49
N GLY A 85 -5.35 -15.29 1.39
CA GLY A 85 -4.40 -15.04 0.32
C GLY A 85 -5.06 -14.85 -1.04
N LEU A 86 -4.23 -14.65 -2.06
CA LEU A 86 -4.63 -14.32 -3.43
C LEU A 86 -4.21 -15.43 -4.40
N ASP A 87 -4.95 -15.56 -5.49
CA ASP A 87 -4.48 -16.27 -6.69
C ASP A 87 -3.97 -15.28 -7.74
N ASN A 88 -3.34 -15.78 -8.81
CA ASN A 88 -2.79 -14.93 -9.87
C ASN A 88 -3.81 -13.98 -10.50
N LYS A 89 -5.08 -14.41 -10.65
CA LYS A 89 -6.13 -13.59 -11.23
C LYS A 89 -6.51 -12.44 -10.28
N THR A 90 -6.64 -12.73 -8.99
CA THR A 90 -7.00 -11.78 -7.95
C THR A 90 -5.84 -10.81 -7.70
N MET A 91 -4.60 -11.30 -7.68
CA MET A 91 -3.39 -10.47 -7.67
C MET A 91 -3.36 -9.49 -8.84
N HIS A 92 -3.64 -9.97 -10.06
CA HIS A 92 -3.70 -9.11 -11.24
C HIS A 92 -4.74 -8.00 -11.10
N LYS A 93 -5.95 -8.32 -10.63
CA LYS A 93 -6.99 -7.33 -10.35
C LYS A 93 -6.59 -6.36 -9.22
N MET A 94 -5.96 -6.86 -8.17
CA MET A 94 -5.51 -6.07 -7.03
C MET A 94 -4.43 -5.05 -7.44
N LEU A 95 -3.54 -5.40 -8.37
CA LEU A 95 -2.49 -4.49 -8.86
C LEU A 95 -2.96 -3.60 -10.02
N SER A 96 -3.94 -4.05 -10.80
CA SER A 96 -4.51 -3.29 -11.93
C SER A 96 -5.55 -2.27 -11.49
N PHE A 97 -5.63 -1.13 -12.17
CA PHE A 97 -6.65 -0.11 -11.90
C PHE A 97 -8.01 -0.50 -12.46
N GLY A 98 -9.08 -0.06 -11.79
CA GLY A 98 -10.44 -0.17 -12.32
C GLY A 98 -11.16 -1.50 -12.07
N TYR A 99 -10.55 -2.43 -11.33
CA TYR A 99 -11.18 -3.69 -10.93
C TYR A 99 -11.58 -3.66 -9.46
N SER A 100 -12.89 -3.78 -9.18
CA SER A 100 -13.42 -4.06 -7.85
C SER A 100 -14.69 -4.89 -8.01
N ASP A 101 -14.59 -6.19 -7.71
CA ASP A 101 -15.72 -7.14 -7.72
C ASP A 101 -16.13 -7.51 -6.28
N LYS A 102 -15.78 -6.67 -5.29
CA LYS A 102 -16.08 -6.98 -3.88
C LYS A 102 -17.59 -6.92 -3.67
N MET A 103 -18.18 -8.07 -3.41
CA MET A 103 -19.59 -8.24 -3.08
C MET A 103 -19.72 -8.55 -1.59
N PRO A 104 -20.85 -8.22 -0.94
CA PRO A 104 -21.11 -8.64 0.42
C PRO A 104 -21.02 -10.16 0.54
N LEU A 105 -20.26 -10.65 1.53
CA LEU A 105 -20.14 -12.07 1.85
C LEU A 105 -20.65 -12.29 3.27
N ASN A 106 -21.56 -13.26 3.43
CA ASN A 106 -22.16 -13.62 4.73
C ASN A 106 -22.79 -12.42 5.47
N GLY A 107 -23.40 -11.48 4.74
CA GLY A 107 -24.05 -10.29 5.30
C GLY A 107 -23.10 -9.20 5.82
N LYS A 108 -21.78 -9.31 5.56
CA LYS A 108 -20.81 -8.25 5.81
C LYS A 108 -20.50 -7.50 4.52
N ASP A 109 -20.67 -6.18 4.56
CA ASP A 109 -20.28 -5.31 3.46
C ASP A 109 -18.75 -5.18 3.39
N PRO A 110 -18.16 -5.20 2.18
CA PRO A 110 -16.74 -4.93 2.01
C PRO A 110 -16.46 -3.44 2.27
N ILE A 111 -15.36 -3.15 2.95
CA ILE A 111 -14.83 -1.80 3.19
C ILE A 111 -14.25 -1.26 1.87
N GLY A 112 -13.46 -2.07 1.16
CA GLY A 112 -12.74 -1.67 -0.05
C GLY A 112 -13.57 -1.68 -1.34
N ILE A 113 -14.63 -0.89 -1.45
CA ILE A 113 -15.52 -0.91 -2.63
C ILE A 113 -14.91 -0.36 -3.93
N TYR A 114 -13.82 0.40 -3.85
CA TYR A 114 -13.29 1.16 -5.00
C TYR A 114 -12.12 0.48 -5.73
N GLY A 115 -11.54 -0.58 -5.16
CA GLY A 115 -10.37 -1.25 -5.75
C GLY A 115 -9.12 -0.37 -5.87
N ASN A 116 -9.05 0.74 -5.13
CA ASN A 116 -7.94 1.70 -5.20
C ASN A 116 -7.05 1.74 -3.95
N GLY A 117 -7.58 1.32 -2.79
CA GLY A 117 -6.92 1.48 -1.48
C GLY A 117 -5.48 0.98 -1.42
N PHE A 118 -5.23 -0.23 -1.94
CA PHE A 118 -3.86 -0.74 -2.04
C PHE A 118 -2.95 0.17 -2.89
N LYS A 119 -3.41 0.64 -4.06
CA LYS A 119 -2.59 1.43 -4.96
C LYS A 119 -2.32 2.81 -4.38
N SER A 120 -3.33 3.51 -3.87
CA SER A 120 -3.16 4.84 -3.27
C SER A 120 -2.35 4.76 -1.99
N GLY A 121 -2.66 3.79 -1.12
CA GLY A 121 -1.97 3.59 0.14
C GLY A 121 -0.51 3.21 -0.04
N SER A 122 -0.21 2.18 -0.85
CA SER A 122 1.17 1.75 -1.08
C SER A 122 2.04 2.84 -1.70
N MET A 123 1.53 3.52 -2.74
CA MET A 123 2.24 4.61 -3.43
C MET A 123 2.36 5.89 -2.58
N ARG A 124 1.57 6.03 -1.51
CA ARG A 124 1.75 7.10 -0.52
C ARG A 124 2.92 6.82 0.42
N LEU A 125 3.11 5.56 0.80
CA LEU A 125 4.11 5.12 1.77
C LEU A 125 5.51 5.01 1.16
N GLY A 126 5.60 4.54 -0.09
CA GLY A 126 6.86 4.43 -0.82
C GLY A 126 6.65 4.44 -2.33
N LYS A 127 7.74 4.51 -3.09
CA LYS A 127 7.67 4.50 -4.56
C LYS A 127 7.33 3.12 -5.12
N ASP A 128 7.63 2.08 -4.37
CA ASP A 128 7.63 0.72 -4.87
C ASP A 128 7.09 -0.28 -3.84
N ALA A 129 6.28 -1.23 -4.31
CA ALA A 129 5.67 -2.26 -3.49
C ALA A 129 5.71 -3.62 -4.19
N ILE A 130 5.91 -4.68 -3.41
CA ILE A 130 5.87 -6.07 -3.83
C ILE A 130 4.93 -6.82 -2.91
N VAL A 131 4.12 -7.69 -3.51
CA VAL A 131 3.09 -8.45 -2.82
C VAL A 131 3.40 -9.93 -3.01
N PHE A 132 3.66 -10.60 -1.90
CA PHE A 132 3.74 -12.05 -1.81
C PHE A 132 2.40 -12.55 -1.30
N SER A 133 1.80 -13.53 -1.96
CA SER A 133 0.57 -14.11 -1.45
C SER A 133 0.54 -15.61 -1.61
N LYS A 134 0.00 -16.26 -0.59
CA LYS A 134 -0.19 -17.69 -0.51
C LYS A 134 -1.64 -17.98 -0.24
N SER A 135 -2.32 -18.53 -1.23
CA SER A 135 -3.66 -19.11 -1.07
C SER A 135 -3.56 -20.62 -0.92
N LYS A 136 -4.70 -21.29 -0.68
CA LYS A 136 -4.77 -22.75 -0.58
C LYS A 136 -4.27 -23.48 -1.83
N ARG A 137 -4.29 -22.81 -2.99
CA ARG A 137 -4.04 -23.41 -4.30
C ARG A 137 -2.87 -22.81 -5.07
N SER A 138 -2.39 -21.64 -4.66
CA SER A 138 -1.37 -20.93 -5.44
C SER A 138 -0.46 -20.08 -4.56
N LEU A 139 0.76 -19.91 -5.05
CA LEU A 139 1.73 -18.94 -4.60
C LEU A 139 1.84 -17.90 -5.71
N CYS A 140 1.83 -16.61 -5.37
CA CYS A 140 1.99 -15.56 -6.34
C CYS A 140 2.81 -14.41 -5.78
N VAL A 141 3.58 -13.79 -6.68
CA VAL A 141 4.33 -12.57 -6.42
C VAL A 141 3.92 -11.55 -7.47
N GLY A 142 3.63 -10.33 -7.04
CA GLY A 142 3.34 -9.23 -7.94
C GLY A 142 4.01 -7.94 -7.47
N MET A 143 4.39 -7.08 -8.42
CA MET A 143 5.10 -5.84 -8.13
C MET A 143 4.38 -4.63 -8.73
N LEU A 144 4.24 -3.58 -7.95
CA LEU A 144 3.79 -2.26 -8.39
C LEU A 144 4.88 -1.25 -8.04
N SER A 145 5.63 -0.81 -9.05
CA SER A 145 6.86 -0.05 -8.85
C SER A 145 6.95 1.14 -9.81
N GLN A 146 7.02 2.35 -9.24
CA GLN A 146 7.30 3.56 -10.02
C GLN A 146 8.71 3.51 -10.58
N THR A 147 9.68 3.03 -9.80
CA THR A 147 11.08 2.91 -10.21
C THR A 147 11.22 1.99 -11.43
N TYR A 148 10.57 0.83 -11.44
CA TYR A 148 10.54 -0.09 -12.57
C TYR A 148 9.99 0.60 -13.84
N LEU A 149 8.82 1.23 -13.72
CA LEU A 149 8.15 1.88 -14.86
C LEU A 149 8.98 3.03 -15.44
N GLU A 150 9.63 3.82 -14.59
CA GLU A 150 10.57 4.87 -15.01
C GLU A 150 11.79 4.27 -15.72
N LYS A 151 12.38 3.20 -15.18
CA LYS A 151 13.59 2.58 -15.75
C LYS A 151 13.37 1.96 -17.13
N ILE A 152 12.19 1.39 -17.38
CA ILE A 152 11.85 0.83 -18.69
C ILE A 152 11.26 1.87 -19.66
N GLY A 153 11.09 3.12 -19.22
CA GLY A 153 10.47 4.18 -20.03
C GLY A 153 9.03 3.87 -20.42
N ALA A 154 8.25 3.26 -19.50
CA ALA A 154 6.90 2.83 -19.83
C ALA A 154 5.96 4.03 -20.04
N ASP A 155 5.17 4.00 -21.11
CA ASP A 155 4.09 4.96 -21.33
C ASP A 155 2.81 4.58 -20.58
N GLN A 156 2.73 3.33 -20.10
CA GLN A 156 1.58 2.76 -19.42
C GLN A 156 1.98 1.99 -18.16
N ILE A 157 1.08 1.88 -17.19
CA ILE A 157 1.30 1.07 -15.99
C ILE A 157 1.32 -0.42 -16.38
N ILE A 158 2.48 -1.04 -16.18
CA ILE A 158 2.73 -2.47 -16.36
C ILE A 158 3.01 -3.09 -14.99
N VAL A 159 2.31 -4.16 -14.64
CA VAL A 159 2.45 -4.85 -13.34
C VAL A 159 3.05 -6.25 -13.52
N PRO A 160 4.33 -6.46 -13.20
CA PRO A 160 4.94 -7.78 -13.22
C PRO A 160 4.29 -8.70 -12.19
N ILE A 161 3.81 -9.87 -12.61
CA ILE A 161 3.27 -10.94 -11.75
C ILE A 161 3.93 -12.24 -12.18
N ASP A 162 4.38 -13.05 -11.22
CA ASP A 162 5.18 -14.29 -11.37
C ASP A 162 4.66 -15.25 -12.46
N GLN A 163 4.97 -14.90 -13.70
CA GLN A 163 4.92 -15.67 -14.93
C GLN A 163 6.29 -15.56 -15.57
N LYS A 164 6.70 -16.55 -16.37
CA LYS A 164 8.08 -16.66 -16.89
C LYS A 164 8.68 -15.37 -17.46
N SER A 165 7.90 -14.53 -18.14
CA SER A 165 8.35 -13.25 -18.71
C SER A 165 8.48 -12.11 -17.68
N SER A 166 7.66 -12.13 -16.63
CA SER A 166 7.59 -11.07 -15.61
C SER A 166 8.53 -11.30 -14.43
N LEU A 167 8.93 -12.55 -14.19
CA LEU A 167 9.84 -12.90 -13.09
C LEU A 167 11.18 -12.16 -13.20
N GLN A 168 11.73 -12.03 -14.40
CA GLN A 168 12.99 -11.31 -14.62
C GLN A 168 12.89 -9.84 -14.22
N ALA A 169 11.76 -9.18 -14.49
CA ALA A 169 11.53 -7.80 -14.04
C ALA A 169 11.48 -7.70 -12.51
N ILE A 170 10.83 -8.64 -11.82
CA ILE A 170 10.79 -8.68 -10.35
C ILE A 170 12.21 -8.86 -9.80
N LEU A 171 12.98 -9.81 -10.34
CA LEU A 171 14.34 -10.10 -9.88
C LEU A 171 15.32 -8.95 -10.13
N GLN A 172 15.10 -8.17 -11.19
CA GLN A 172 15.98 -7.07 -11.56
C GLN A 172 15.66 -5.76 -10.81
N TYR A 173 14.38 -5.48 -10.54
CA TYR A 173 13.94 -4.17 -10.06
C TYR A 173 13.36 -4.18 -8.63
N SER A 174 13.17 -5.35 -8.02
CA SER A 174 12.82 -5.46 -6.60
C SER A 174 14.07 -5.64 -5.71
N PRO A 175 13.95 -5.50 -4.38
CA PRO A 175 15.02 -5.84 -3.44
C PRO A 175 15.42 -7.33 -3.45
N PHE A 176 14.63 -8.19 -4.09
CA PHE A 176 14.84 -9.63 -4.16
C PHE A 176 15.38 -10.00 -5.54
N SER A 177 16.61 -10.46 -5.59
CA SER A 177 17.38 -10.71 -6.82
C SER A 177 17.42 -12.18 -7.21
N THR A 178 16.90 -13.07 -6.37
CA THR A 178 16.81 -14.51 -6.69
C THR A 178 15.41 -15.05 -6.43
N GLN A 179 15.04 -16.10 -7.17
CA GLN A 179 13.78 -16.80 -6.93
C GLN A 179 13.74 -17.44 -5.53
N GLY A 180 14.89 -17.87 -5.01
CA GLY A 180 15.00 -18.40 -3.64
C GLY A 180 14.63 -17.36 -2.57
N GLU A 181 15.07 -16.11 -2.75
CA GLU A 181 14.69 -15.00 -1.87
C GLU A 181 13.18 -14.73 -1.93
N LEU A 182 12.58 -14.71 -3.13
CA LEU A 182 11.12 -14.54 -3.28
C LEU A 182 10.35 -15.67 -2.59
N LEU A 183 10.80 -16.93 -2.74
CA LEU A 183 10.16 -18.09 -2.12
C LEU A 183 10.28 -18.06 -0.59
N SER A 184 11.42 -17.59 -0.05
CA SER A 184 11.59 -17.41 1.40
C SER A 184 10.55 -16.45 1.99
N GLU A 185 10.26 -15.34 1.29
CA GLU A 185 9.23 -14.39 1.72
C GLU A 185 7.82 -14.99 1.69
N ILE A 186 7.50 -15.81 0.68
CA ILE A 186 6.22 -16.55 0.63
C ILE A 186 6.14 -17.58 1.77
N HIS A 187 7.24 -18.26 2.09
CA HIS A 187 7.28 -19.25 3.16
C HIS A 187 7.14 -18.60 4.54
N ALA A 188 7.61 -17.37 4.72
CA ALA A 188 7.44 -16.59 5.95
C ALA A 188 5.95 -16.34 6.29
N ILE A 189 5.04 -16.36 5.31
CA ILE A 189 3.58 -16.26 5.55
C ILE A 189 3.06 -17.45 6.39
N SER A 190 3.72 -18.61 6.33
CA SER A 190 3.29 -19.86 6.96
C SER A 190 4.09 -20.23 8.21
N LEU A 191 4.35 -19.28 9.10
CA LEU A 191 5.17 -19.50 10.30
C LEU A 191 4.77 -20.79 11.07
N PRO A 192 5.76 -21.55 11.59
CA PRO A 192 5.51 -22.74 12.39
C PRO A 192 4.65 -22.41 13.61
N GLY A 193 3.52 -23.10 13.76
CA GLY A 193 2.55 -22.87 14.84
C GLY A 193 1.31 -22.06 14.43
N SER A 194 1.29 -21.47 13.23
CA SER A 194 0.07 -20.91 12.65
C SER A 194 -0.88 -22.03 12.18
N THR A 195 -2.16 -21.93 12.55
CA THR A 195 -3.22 -22.79 12.01
C THR A 195 -3.56 -22.45 10.55
N SER A 196 -3.23 -21.23 10.10
CA SER A 196 -3.42 -20.78 8.73
C SER A 196 -2.13 -20.94 7.93
N LYS A 197 -2.24 -21.64 6.79
CA LYS A 197 -1.15 -21.79 5.80
C LYS A 197 -1.27 -20.74 4.68
N THR A 198 -2.16 -19.77 4.82
CA THR A 198 -2.46 -18.76 3.81
C THR A 198 -2.33 -17.37 4.37
N GLY A 199 -2.18 -16.39 3.48
CA GLY A 199 -2.05 -14.99 3.83
C GLY A 199 -1.38 -14.19 2.74
N THR A 200 -1.20 -12.90 3.00
CA THR A 200 -0.49 -11.98 2.10
C THR A 200 0.58 -11.24 2.89
N ARG A 201 1.73 -11.02 2.27
CA ARG A 201 2.80 -10.16 2.76
C ARG A 201 3.10 -9.08 1.71
N ILE A 202 2.97 -7.82 2.09
CA ILE A 202 3.28 -6.65 1.28
C ILE A 202 4.57 -6.05 1.84
N ILE A 203 5.54 -5.78 0.97
CA ILE A 203 6.75 -5.05 1.33
C ILE A 203 6.81 -3.79 0.47
N ILE A 204 6.94 -2.64 1.13
CA ILE A 204 7.04 -1.31 0.50
C ILE A 204 8.43 -0.76 0.79
N TRP A 205 9.13 -0.33 -0.25
CA TRP A 205 10.48 0.23 -0.17
C TRP A 205 10.58 1.55 -0.94
N ASN A 206 11.76 2.18 -0.92
CA ASN A 206 11.92 3.55 -1.39
C ASN A 206 10.89 4.45 -0.69
N LEU A 207 10.87 4.35 0.64
CA LEU A 207 9.92 5.04 1.51
C LEU A 207 9.98 6.55 1.30
N ARG A 208 8.84 7.22 1.50
CA ARG A 208 8.78 8.67 1.37
C ARG A 208 9.71 9.33 2.41
N ARG A 209 10.44 10.33 1.93
CA ARG A 209 11.40 11.11 2.71
C ARG A 209 10.97 12.56 2.81
N THR A 210 11.31 13.19 3.93
CA THR A 210 11.14 14.61 4.20
C THR A 210 12.11 15.46 3.36
N SER A 211 11.96 16.78 3.41
CA SER A 211 12.89 17.72 2.75
C SER A 211 14.33 17.62 3.28
N THR A 212 14.52 17.10 4.49
CA THR A 212 15.85 16.86 5.09
C THR A 212 16.44 15.50 4.70
N GLY A 213 15.70 14.69 3.92
CA GLY A 213 16.16 13.39 3.43
C GLY A 213 15.93 12.23 4.41
N THR A 214 15.39 12.48 5.60
CA THR A 214 14.97 11.43 6.55
C THR A 214 13.66 10.80 6.13
N THR A 215 13.36 9.59 6.59
CA THR A 215 12.05 8.96 6.37
C THR A 215 10.94 9.76 7.06
N GLU A 216 9.71 9.71 6.52
CA GLU A 216 8.52 10.26 7.21
C GLU A 216 8.12 9.47 8.46
N PHE A 217 8.82 8.37 8.74
CA PHE A 217 8.64 7.51 9.89
C PHE A 217 9.88 7.54 10.79
N ASP A 218 9.64 7.52 12.09
CA ASP A 218 10.62 7.28 13.14
C ASP A 218 10.44 5.84 13.65
N PHE A 219 11.48 5.04 13.48
CA PHE A 219 11.55 3.63 13.89
C PHE A 219 12.42 3.42 15.14
N GLU A 220 13.08 4.46 15.63
CA GLU A 220 14.14 4.36 16.64
C GLU A 220 13.66 4.80 18.03
N LYS A 221 12.78 5.80 18.09
CA LYS A 221 12.31 6.37 19.37
C LYS A 221 11.54 5.37 20.24
N ASP A 222 10.79 4.47 19.61
CA ASP A 222 10.16 3.33 20.27
C ASP A 222 10.25 2.12 19.34
N ARG A 223 11.04 1.12 19.73
CA ARG A 223 11.27 -0.13 18.97
C ARG A 223 10.01 -0.96 18.71
N TYR A 224 8.90 -0.64 19.37
CA TYR A 224 7.62 -1.32 19.23
C TYR A 224 6.56 -0.46 18.55
N ASP A 225 6.92 0.70 18.02
CA ASP A 225 5.98 1.63 17.41
C ASP A 225 6.55 2.18 16.10
N ILE A 226 5.65 2.53 15.18
CA ILE A 226 6.01 3.28 13.99
C ILE A 226 5.45 4.68 14.21
N ARG A 227 6.36 5.65 14.36
CA ARG A 227 5.98 7.00 14.76
C ARG A 227 6.14 7.98 13.63
N ILE A 228 5.42 9.09 13.69
CA ILE A 228 5.61 10.23 12.80
C ILE A 228 6.47 11.26 13.53
N PRO A 229 7.63 11.69 12.97
CA PRO A 229 8.49 12.70 13.57
C PRO A 229 7.79 14.04 13.77
N SER A 230 8.25 14.83 14.75
CA SER A 230 7.71 16.16 15.07
C SER A 230 7.77 17.12 13.91
N GLU A 231 8.79 17.03 13.07
CA GLU A 231 8.95 17.93 11.93
C GLU A 231 7.83 17.71 10.89
N VAL A 232 7.35 16.46 10.77
CA VAL A 232 6.31 16.08 9.81
C VAL A 232 4.93 16.56 10.29
N TYR A 233 4.56 16.25 11.53
CA TYR A 233 3.23 16.64 12.04
C TYR A 233 3.12 18.13 12.40
N SER A 234 4.23 18.82 12.67
CA SER A 234 4.23 20.28 12.89
C SER A 234 4.08 21.04 11.58
N ALA A 235 4.74 20.60 10.50
CA ALA A 235 4.65 21.24 9.20
C ALA A 235 3.23 21.22 8.60
N GLU A 236 2.47 20.13 8.81
CA GLU A 236 1.06 20.09 8.40
C GLU A 236 0.15 21.01 9.23
N ASN A 237 0.49 21.25 10.50
CA ASN A 237 -0.25 22.14 11.37
C ASN A 237 -0.03 23.62 11.01
N ASP A 238 1.18 24.00 10.60
CA ASP A 238 1.47 25.37 10.13
C ASP A 238 0.67 25.74 8.89
N THR A 239 0.38 24.78 8.00
CA THR A 239 -0.49 25.03 6.84
C THR A 239 -1.98 25.21 7.21
N ASN A 240 -2.39 24.84 8.42
CA ASN A 240 -3.80 24.81 8.85
C ASN A 240 -4.14 25.85 9.95
N GLN A 241 -3.18 26.63 10.46
CA GLN A 241 -3.42 27.56 11.57
C GLN A 241 -3.53 29.03 11.14
N ARG A 242 -4.63 29.66 11.57
CA ARG A 242 -4.73 31.12 11.76
C ARG A 242 -3.93 31.50 13.03
N PRO A 243 -3.38 32.73 13.14
CA PRO A 243 -2.27 33.04 14.06
C PRO A 243 -2.53 32.98 15.58
N ASP A 244 -3.73 32.63 16.04
CA ASP A 244 -4.14 32.83 17.44
C ASP A 244 -4.54 31.54 18.17
N LYS A 245 -3.67 30.52 18.24
CA LYS A 245 -3.89 29.40 19.18
C LYS A 245 -2.61 28.88 19.85
N ILE A 246 -2.53 29.22 21.14
CA ILE A 246 -1.63 28.71 22.18
C ILE A 246 -1.62 27.18 22.17
N THR A 247 -0.40 26.59 22.06
CA THR A 247 -0.03 25.17 22.25
C THR A 247 -1.20 24.18 22.26
N SER A 248 -1.70 23.81 21.08
CA SER A 248 -2.64 22.70 20.95
C SER A 248 -1.93 21.38 21.27
N HIS A 249 -2.32 20.70 22.35
CA HIS A 249 -1.86 19.35 22.66
C HIS A 249 -2.23 18.41 21.51
N ILE A 250 -1.23 17.94 20.75
CA ILE A 250 -1.44 16.99 19.64
C ILE A 250 -1.70 15.60 20.25
N PRO A 251 -2.86 14.96 19.97
CA PRO A 251 -3.15 13.62 20.48
C PRO A 251 -2.10 12.60 20.05
N GLU A 252 -1.76 11.64 20.92
CA GLU A 252 -0.78 10.59 20.59
C GLU A 252 -1.19 9.74 19.38
N SER A 253 -2.50 9.55 19.17
CA SER A 253 -3.05 8.89 17.99
C SER A 253 -2.74 9.60 16.67
N MET A 254 -2.19 10.81 16.67
CA MET A 254 -1.72 11.46 15.45
C MET A 254 -0.36 10.93 15.03
N TYR A 255 0.54 10.65 15.99
CA TYR A 255 1.94 10.34 15.70
C TYR A 255 2.43 8.96 16.14
N SER A 256 1.62 8.18 16.86
CA SER A 256 1.92 6.79 17.25
C SER A 256 0.98 5.82 16.54
N LEU A 257 1.51 5.00 15.63
CA LEU A 257 0.69 4.04 14.90
C LEU A 257 0.05 3.02 15.86
N ARG A 258 0.77 2.61 16.90
CA ARG A 258 0.25 1.73 17.94
C ARG A 258 -1.00 2.32 18.59
N VAL A 259 -0.97 3.58 18.99
CA VAL A 259 -2.14 4.24 19.60
C VAL A 259 -3.25 4.46 18.57
N SER A 260 -2.92 4.88 17.35
CA SER A 260 -3.92 5.03 16.26
C SER A 260 -4.61 3.71 15.94
N SER A 261 -3.88 2.59 15.95
CA SER A 261 -4.43 1.27 15.59
C SER A 261 -5.44 0.71 16.59
N ILE A 262 -5.38 1.14 17.86
CA ILE A 262 -6.35 0.79 18.90
C ILE A 262 -7.71 1.43 18.60
N ASN A 263 -7.72 2.59 17.95
CA ASN A 263 -8.91 3.27 17.50
C ASN A 263 -8.88 3.40 15.97
N VAL A 264 -9.31 2.37 15.25
CA VAL A 264 -9.25 2.34 13.77
C VAL A 264 -9.91 3.56 13.11
N HIS A 265 -10.87 4.23 13.77
CA HIS A 265 -11.40 5.51 13.29
C HIS A 265 -10.38 6.65 13.29
N ALA A 266 -9.38 6.63 14.18
CA ALA A 266 -8.27 7.57 14.21
C ALA A 266 -7.23 7.32 13.10
N LEU A 267 -7.32 6.19 12.38
CA LEU A 267 -6.50 5.94 11.19
C LEU A 267 -7.10 6.57 9.93
N LYS A 268 -8.39 6.91 9.90
CA LYS A 268 -9.13 7.40 8.72
C LYS A 268 -9.41 8.89 8.80
#